data_AF-A0A354WVL6-F1
#
_entry.id   AF-A0A354WVL6-F1
#
_cell.length_a   1.000
_cell.length_b   1.000
_cell.length_c   1.000
_cell.angle_alpha   90.00
_cell.angle_beta   90.00
_cell.angle_gamma   90.00
#
_symmetry.space_group_name_H-M   'P 1'
#
loop_
_entity.id
_entity.type
_entity.pdbx_description
1 polymer ?
#
loop_
_entity_poly.entity_id
_entity_poly.type
_entity_poly.pdbx_seq_one_letter_code
_entity_poly.pdbx_strand_id
1 'polypeptide(L)' 'MAGCLQANAQIVSFNAGTVSLKEAFQKIEASSKYRIAYNGTKLDVSKKVELNQKNTEILDVLGQILSGTGYSYSLK' A
#
# COMPACT_ATOMS: atom_id res chain seq x y z
N MET A 1 -5.07 9.62 -29.77
CA MET A 1 -4.56 8.45 -29.03
C MET A 1 -4.80 8.71 -27.56
N ALA A 2 -5.62 7.89 -26.91
CA ALA A 2 -5.97 8.07 -25.51
C ALA A 2 -4.71 8.01 -24.65
N GLY A 3 -4.41 9.10 -23.94
CA GLY A 3 -3.37 9.09 -22.92
C GLY A 3 -3.87 8.24 -21.77
N CYS A 4 -3.56 6.94 -21.79
CA CYS A 4 -3.69 6.12 -20.61
C CYS A 4 -2.83 6.80 -19.54
N LEU A 5 -3.43 7.23 -18.42
CA LEU A 5 -2.66 7.52 -17.22
C LEU A 5 -1.80 6.27 -16.99
N GLN A 6 -0.51 6.34 -17.33
CA GLN A 6 0.47 5.37 -16.87
C GLN A 6 0.60 5.64 -15.38
N ALA A 7 -0.38 5.16 -14.60
CA ALA A 7 -0.15 4.83 -13.21
C ALA A 7 1.10 3.95 -13.25
N ASN A 8 2.20 4.47 -12.72
CA ASN A 8 3.50 3.83 -12.86
C ASN A 8 3.44 2.55 -12.02
N ALA A 9 3.01 1.45 -12.65
CA ALA A 9 2.84 0.15 -12.04
C ALA A 9 4.22 -0.32 -11.55
N GLN A 10 4.48 -0.12 -10.26
CA GLN A 10 5.73 -0.53 -9.64
C GLN A 10 5.53 -1.90 -9.04
N ILE A 11 6.16 -2.89 -9.67
CA ILE A 11 6.20 -4.25 -9.16
C ILE A 11 7.18 -4.29 -7.98
N VAL A 12 6.69 -4.76 -6.85
CA VAL A 12 7.45 -4.87 -5.60
C VAL A 12 7.36 -6.28 -5.03
N SER A 13 8.31 -6.59 -4.15
CA SER A 13 8.28 -7.82 -3.37
C SER A 13 8.61 -7.50 -1.91
N PHE A 14 7.75 -7.94 -0.99
CA PHE A 14 7.90 -7.81 0.44
C PHE A 14 7.94 -9.19 1.10
N ASN A 15 8.76 -9.32 2.13
CA ASN A 15 8.83 -10.50 2.97
C ASN A 15 8.98 -10.06 4.42
N ALA A 16 7.98 -9.33 4.92
CA ALA A 16 8.03 -8.73 6.26
C ALA A 16 7.15 -9.48 7.27
N GLY A 17 6.37 -10.48 6.84
CA GLY A 17 5.45 -11.18 7.72
C GLY A 17 4.26 -10.29 8.10
N THR A 18 3.84 -10.40 9.36
CA THR A 18 2.79 -9.55 9.92
C THR A 18 3.41 -8.29 10.53
N VAL A 19 3.09 -7.13 9.95
CA VAL A 19 3.58 -5.82 10.40
C VAL A 19 2.43 -4.88 10.70
N SER A 20 2.68 -3.77 11.37
CA SER A 20 1.65 -2.74 11.56
C SER A 20 1.32 -2.06 10.23
N LEU A 21 0.09 -1.58 10.04
CA LEU A 21 -0.31 -0.84 8.84
C LEU A 21 0.62 0.36 8.60
N LYS A 22 1.04 1.04 9.68
CA LYS A 22 2.04 2.12 9.63
C LYS A 22 3.36 1.66 9.02
N GLU A 23 3.88 0.51 9.45
CA GLU A 23 5.14 -0.03 8.93
C GLU A 23 4.98 -0.49 7.48
N ALA A 24 3.84 -1.10 7.14
CA ALA A 24 3.52 -1.46 5.77
C ALA A 24 3.54 -0.22 4.85
N PHE A 25 2.92 0.88 5.27
CA PHE A 25 2.98 2.15 4.54
C PHE A 25 4.40 2.65 4.38
N GLN A 26 5.19 2.70 5.47
CA GLN A 26 6.58 3.14 5.39
C GLN A 26 7.43 2.28 4.44
N LYS A 27 7.22 0.96 4.43
CA LYS A 27 7.91 0.05 3.49
C LYS A 27 7.49 0.28 2.05
N ILE A 28 6.21 0.54 1.81
CA ILE A 28 5.69 0.88 0.48
C ILE A 28 6.28 2.21 0.00
N GLU A 29 6.31 3.24 0.85
CA GLU A 29 6.92 4.54 0.53
C GLU A 29 8.43 4.43 0.31
N ALA A 30 9.12 3.55 1.04
CA ALA A 30 10.56 3.32 0.85
C ALA A 30 10.86 2.53 -0.43
N SER A 31 9.95 1.66 -0.86
CA SER A 31 10.12 0.80 -2.05
C SER A 31 9.52 1.40 -3.31
N SER A 32 8.85 2.56 -3.20
CA SER A 32 8.16 3.18 -4.32
C SER A 32 8.34 4.70 -4.35
N LYS A 33 7.81 5.33 -5.40
CA LYS A 33 7.77 6.79 -5.50
C LYS A 33 6.50 7.39 -4.89
N TYR A 34 5.59 6.56 -4.40
CA TYR A 34 4.33 7.00 -3.82
C TYR A 34 4.53 7.46 -2.38
N ARG A 35 3.81 8.52 -2.00
CA ARG A 35 3.66 8.94 -0.61
C ARG A 35 2.26 8.61 -0.13
N ILE A 36 2.16 8.02 1.05
CA ILE A 36 0.89 7.59 1.63
C ILE A 36 0.47 8.60 2.68
N ALA A 37 -0.59 9.34 2.39
CA ALA A 37 -1.26 10.17 3.38
C ALA A 37 -2.49 9.42 3.92
N TYR A 38 -2.65 9.40 5.24
CA TYR A 38 -3.80 8.82 5.91
C TYR A 38 -4.24 9.68 7.09
N ASN A 39 -5.50 9.52 7.50
CA ASN A 39 -6.04 10.19 8.68
C ASN A 39 -5.93 9.24 9.88
N GLY A 40 -4.95 9.47 10.76
CA GLY A 40 -4.70 8.62 11.93
C GLY A 40 -5.82 8.62 12.99
N THR A 41 -6.76 9.56 12.93
CA THR A 41 -7.96 9.57 13.80
C THR A 41 -9.05 8.63 13.28
N LYS A 42 -9.05 8.34 11.97
CA LYS A 42 -10.04 7.45 11.33
C LYS A 42 -9.47 6.07 11.06
N LEU A 43 -8.25 6.00 10.57
CA LEU A 43 -7.56 4.76 10.24
C LEU A 43 -6.61 4.39 11.39
N ASP A 44 -6.94 3.32 12.11
CA ASP A 44 -6.03 2.77 13.12
C ASP A 44 -4.86 2.06 12.45
N VAL A 45 -3.74 2.77 12.33
CA VAL A 45 -2.52 2.25 11.69
C VAL A 45 -1.72 1.29 12.57
N SER A 46 -2.16 1.09 13.81
CA SER A 46 -1.62 0.12 14.76
C SER A 46 -2.08 -1.31 14.45
N LYS A 47 -3.13 -1.47 13.63
CA LYS A 47 -3.60 -2.78 13.19
C LYS A 47 -2.51 -3.53 12.45
N LYS A 48 -2.48 -4.84 12.70
CA LYS A 48 -1.55 -5.77 12.07
C LYS A 48 -2.09 -6.25 10.73
N VAL A 49 -1.21 -6.27 9.72
CA VAL A 49 -1.50 -6.70 8.35
C VAL A 49 -0.36 -7.55 7.82
N GLU A 50 -0.66 -8.43 6.87
CA GLU A 50 0.36 -9.27 6.23
C GLU A 50 0.98 -8.58 5.02
N LEU A 51 2.30 -8.45 5.05
CA LEU A 51 3.10 -7.85 3.99
C LEU A 51 4.10 -8.89 3.45
N ASN A 52 3.58 -9.81 2.63
CA ASN A 52 4.29 -10.97 2.07
C ASN A 52 4.11 -11.10 0.54
N GLN A 53 3.95 -9.97 -0.14
CA GLN A 53 3.66 -9.96 -1.57
C GLN A 53 4.93 -10.22 -2.39
N LYS A 54 4.80 -10.96 -3.49
CA LYS A 54 5.93 -11.25 -4.37
C LYS A 54 5.56 -10.91 -5.80
N ASN A 55 6.37 -10.06 -6.43
CA ASN A 55 6.18 -9.61 -7.79
C ASN A 55 4.76 -9.04 -8.03
N THR A 56 4.30 -8.23 -7.08
CA THR A 56 2.94 -7.68 -7.03
C THR A 56 2.99 -6.18 -7.27
N GLU A 57 1.99 -5.62 -7.96
CA GLU A 57 1.90 -4.19 -8.18
C GLU A 57 1.68 -3.45 -6.85
N ILE A 58 2.37 -2.33 -6.64
CA ILE A 58 2.29 -1.56 -5.40
C ILE A 58 0.86 -1.12 -5.03
N LEU A 59 0.02 -0.87 -6.04
CA LEU A 59 -1.39 -0.50 -5.85
C LEU A 59 -2.22 -1.70 -5.38
N ASP A 60 -1.97 -2.88 -5.94
CA ASP A 60 -2.55 -4.13 -5.44
C ASP A 60 -2.10 -4.42 -4.01
N VAL A 61 -0.81 -4.21 -3.69
CA VAL A 61 -0.32 -4.36 -2.32
C VAL A 61 -1.07 -3.42 -1.37
N LEU A 62 -1.26 -2.15 -1.75
CA LEU A 62 -2.05 -1.18 -0.98
C LEU A 62 -3.50 -1.66 -0.76
N GLY A 63 -4.14 -2.17 -1.82
CA GLY A 63 -5.48 -2.75 -1.73
C GLY A 63 -5.53 -3.95 -0.77
N GLN A 64 -4.52 -4.83 -0.83
CA GLN A 64 -4.43 -6.01 0.04
C GLN A 64 -4.25 -5.65 1.51
N ILE A 65 -3.34 -4.73 1.84
CA ILE A 65 -3.11 -4.34 3.25
C ILE A 65 -4.27 -3.52 3.82
N LEU A 66 -5.03 -2.82 2.98
CA LEU A 66 -6.24 -2.12 3.39
C LEU A 66 -7.47 -3.04 3.43
N SER A 67 -7.40 -4.19 2.76
CA SER A 67 -8.46 -5.20 2.80
C SER A 67 -8.69 -5.67 4.25
N GLY A 68 -9.96 -5.68 4.66
CA GLY A 68 -10.34 -5.97 6.05
C GLY A 68 -10.25 -4.79 7.02
N THR A 69 -9.70 -3.64 6.61
CA THR A 69 -9.79 -2.39 7.39
C THR A 69 -11.09 -1.61 7.13
N GLY A 70 -11.78 -1.91 6.03
CA GLY A 70 -12.95 -1.15 5.57
C GLY A 70 -12.60 0.15 4.83
N TYR A 71 -11.31 0.40 4.59
CA TYR A 71 -10.81 1.56 3.86
C TYR A 71 -10.28 1.15 2.48
N SER A 72 -10.22 2.12 1.57
CA SER A 72 -9.62 1.98 0.25
C SER A 72 -8.69 3.18 -0.01
N TYR A 73 -7.83 3.06 -1.02
CA TYR A 73 -6.92 4.13 -1.42
C TYR A 73 -7.49 4.89 -2.62
N SER A 74 -7.03 6.13 -2.80
CA SER A 74 -7.28 6.92 -4.00
C SER A 74 -6.01 7.67 -4.36
N LEU A 75 -5.66 7.61 -5.64
CA LEU A 75 -4.56 8.39 -6.18
C LEU A 75 -5.03 9.83 -6.36
N LYS A 76 -4.18 10.78 -5.99
CA LYS A 76 -4.43 12.22 -6.10
C LYS A 76 -3.30 12.88 -6.87
#